data_AF-A0A7V8IY20-F1
#
_entry.id   AF-A0A7V8IY20-F1
#
_cell.length_a   1.000
_cell.length_b   1.000
_cell.length_c   1.000
_cell.angle_alpha   90.00
_cell.angle_beta   90.00
_cell.angle_gamma   90.00
#
_symmetry.space_group_name_H-M   'P 1'
#
loop_
_entity.id
_entity.type
_entity.pdbx_description
1 polymer ?
#
loop_
_entity_poly.entity_id
_entity_poly.type
_entity_poly.pdbx_seq_one_letter_code
_entity_poly.pdbx_strand_id
1 'polypeptide(L)'
;MASPSSRLSPLAIAAAAFAALGAPLFPSLLGIAALSDIRDSNGARRGARLARIAIALGIAWFVLEGAAAAIYLARPEPLLRRLYRERIARGERSGAGGLALIVAQQEAVKREDMDDNDVQDYWTVDIAGLYRLQMAKRNRPESMGIDVALADAANWTGEQPIPRDGYLFRTVVGVSSLVEFAATAYPQKHGEDGFLTFYVDERGLVWKRDQGGAPADHRMENPAAEGWEEAVPRIR
;
A
#
# COMPACT_ATOMS: atom_id res chain seq x y z
N MET A 1 70.30 19.96 -33.03
CA MET A 1 69.34 18.88 -32.70
C MET A 1 68.10 19.53 -32.11
N ALA A 2 67.01 19.58 -32.86
CA ALA A 2 65.75 20.18 -32.40
C ALA A 2 64.87 19.08 -31.78
N SER A 3 64.44 19.29 -30.54
CA SER A 3 63.55 18.37 -29.83
C SER A 3 62.15 18.39 -30.46
N PRO A 4 61.53 17.24 -30.79
CA PRO A 4 60.20 17.21 -31.35
C PRO A 4 59.19 17.61 -30.28
N SER A 5 58.56 18.78 -30.43
CA SER A 5 57.48 19.22 -29.57
C SER A 5 56.26 18.30 -29.78
N SER A 6 55.96 17.44 -28.80
CA SER A 6 54.78 16.58 -28.76
C SER A 6 53.52 17.40 -28.49
N ARG A 7 52.98 18.05 -29.53
CA ARG A 7 51.64 18.63 -29.44
C ARG A 7 50.64 17.50 -29.38
N LEU A 8 49.90 17.42 -28.26
CA LEU A 8 48.74 16.54 -28.15
C LEU A 8 47.81 16.81 -29.32
N SER A 9 47.34 15.74 -29.97
CA SER A 9 46.41 15.90 -31.09
C SER A 9 45.11 16.53 -30.58
N PRO A 10 44.42 17.35 -31.39
CA PRO A 10 43.10 17.90 -31.03
C PRO A 10 42.10 16.82 -30.57
N LEU A 11 42.30 15.58 -31.06
CA LEU A 11 41.55 14.39 -30.72
C LEU A 11 41.83 13.85 -29.31
N ALA A 12 43.09 13.88 -28.85
CA ALA A 12 43.44 13.53 -27.48
C ALA A 12 42.87 14.55 -26.48
N ILE A 13 42.82 15.83 -26.88
CA ILE A 13 42.21 16.89 -26.07
C ILE A 13 40.70 16.69 -25.97
N ALA A 14 40.03 16.33 -27.07
CA ALA A 14 38.59 16.02 -27.06
C ALA A 14 38.26 14.79 -26.18
N ALA A 15 39.06 13.72 -26.28
CA ALA A 15 38.89 12.53 -25.45
C ALA A 15 39.05 12.82 -23.95
N ALA A 16 40.05 13.62 -23.57
CA ALA A 16 40.24 14.05 -22.18
C ALA A 16 39.08 14.94 -21.68
N ALA A 17 38.55 15.81 -22.54
CA ALA A 17 37.40 16.64 -22.21
C ALA A 17 36.12 15.81 -21.98
N PHE A 18 35.89 14.77 -22.79
CA PHE A 18 34.75 13.87 -22.61
C PHE A 18 34.87 13.01 -21.35
N ALA A 19 36.08 12.55 -20.99
CA ALA A 19 36.33 11.84 -19.74
C ALA A 19 36.10 12.73 -18.50
N ALA A 20 36.41 14.03 -18.61
CA ALA A 20 36.21 14.99 -17.51
C ALA A 20 34.74 15.36 -17.25
N LEU A 21 33.83 15.12 -18.21
CA LEU A 21 32.40 15.44 -18.10
C LEU A 21 31.55 14.35 -17.44
N GLY A 22 32.16 13.28 -16.92
CA GLY A 22 31.44 12.24 -16.16
C GLY A 22 30.51 11.36 -17.01
N ALA A 23 30.66 11.37 -18.34
CA ALA A 23 29.99 10.41 -19.20
C ALA A 23 30.46 8.98 -18.84
N PRO A 24 29.60 7.96 -18.92
CA PRO A 24 29.97 6.58 -18.62
C PRO A 24 31.23 6.21 -19.41
N LEU A 25 32.23 5.67 -18.72
CA LEU A 25 33.60 5.51 -19.24
C LEU A 25 33.69 4.59 -20.48
N PHE A 26 32.68 3.77 -20.72
CA PHE A 26 32.75 2.66 -21.67
C PHE A 26 32.75 3.06 -23.16
N PRO A 27 31.86 3.95 -23.64
CA PRO A 27 31.86 4.40 -25.03
C PRO A 27 33.09 5.27 -25.34
N SER A 28 33.55 6.04 -24.36
CA SER A 28 34.73 6.91 -24.45
C SER A 28 35.99 6.09 -24.69
N LEU A 29 36.17 4.97 -23.98
CA LEU A 29 37.32 4.07 -24.14
C LEU A 29 37.29 3.32 -25.48
N LEU A 30 36.11 2.88 -25.95
CA LEU A 30 35.95 2.27 -27.27
C LEU A 30 36.23 3.27 -28.42
N GLY A 31 35.81 4.52 -28.26
CA GLY A 31 36.13 5.60 -29.20
C GLY A 31 37.64 5.86 -29.27
N ILE A 32 38.31 5.96 -28.12
CA ILE A 32 39.77 6.18 -28.04
C ILE A 32 40.53 5.00 -28.65
N ALA A 33 40.14 3.76 -28.36
CA ALA A 33 40.78 2.56 -28.92
C ALA A 33 40.60 2.48 -30.46
N ALA A 34 39.40 2.76 -30.96
CA ALA A 34 39.13 2.79 -32.41
C ALA A 34 39.92 3.90 -33.13
N LEU A 35 40.11 5.05 -32.47
CA LEU A 35 40.88 6.18 -33.00
C LEU A 35 42.39 5.90 -33.04
N SER A 36 42.91 5.12 -32.08
CA SER A 36 44.31 4.66 -32.10
C SER A 36 44.57 3.75 -33.29
N ASP A 37 43.69 2.78 -33.55
CA ASP A 37 43.82 1.82 -34.66
C ASP A 37 43.72 2.48 -36.05
N ILE A 38 42.90 3.54 -36.18
CA ILE A 38 42.77 4.28 -37.45
C ILE A 38 44.07 4.99 -37.81
N ARG A 39 44.80 5.52 -36.82
CA ARG A 39 46.05 6.24 -37.02
C ARG A 39 47.17 5.31 -37.53
N ASP A 40 47.18 4.07 -37.06
CA ASP A 40 48.19 3.07 -37.44
C ASP A 40 47.81 2.35 -38.75
N SER A 41 46.53 2.33 -39.11
CA SER A 41 46.06 1.85 -40.41
C SER A 41 46.26 2.90 -41.52
N ASN A 42 47.43 2.94 -42.16
CA ASN A 42 47.75 3.81 -43.31
C ASN A 42 46.69 3.77 -44.45
N GLY A 43 45.59 4.52 -44.33
CA GLY A 43 44.58 4.74 -45.37
C GLY A 43 43.74 3.52 -45.80
N ALA A 44 43.82 2.39 -45.10
CA ALA A 44 43.06 1.20 -45.48
C ALA A 44 41.57 1.39 -45.20
N ARG A 45 40.70 1.20 -46.20
CA ARG A 45 39.22 1.25 -46.11
C ARG A 45 38.62 0.49 -44.92
N ARG A 46 39.36 -0.44 -44.31
CA ARG A 46 39.01 -1.16 -43.09
C ARG A 46 38.96 -0.25 -41.84
N GLY A 47 39.93 0.63 -41.64
CA GLY A 47 39.96 1.54 -40.48
C GLY A 47 38.76 2.49 -40.46
N ALA A 48 38.42 3.07 -41.61
CA ALA A 48 37.25 3.92 -41.75
C ALA A 48 35.91 3.19 -41.49
N ARG A 49 35.81 1.89 -41.80
CA ARG A 49 34.62 1.09 -41.49
C ARG A 49 34.49 0.82 -39.99
N LEU A 50 35.59 0.45 -39.33
CA LEU A 50 35.61 0.22 -37.88
C LEU A 50 35.27 1.51 -37.11
N ALA A 51 35.79 2.66 -37.54
CA ALA A 51 35.45 3.97 -37.00
C ALA A 51 33.94 4.23 -37.00
N ARG A 52 33.28 4.00 -38.15
CA ARG A 52 31.84 4.22 -38.33
C ARG A 52 31.01 3.28 -37.46
N ILE A 53 31.44 2.02 -37.34
CA ILE A 53 30.78 1.04 -36.47
C ILE A 53 30.89 1.47 -35.00
N ALA A 54 32.09 1.88 -34.55
CA ALA A 54 32.29 2.35 -33.18
C ALA A 54 31.43 3.57 -32.84
N ILE A 55 31.38 4.55 -33.75
CA ILE A 55 30.52 5.74 -33.61
C ILE A 55 29.04 5.33 -33.54
N ALA A 56 28.58 4.45 -34.43
CA ALA A 56 27.19 4.00 -34.46
C ALA A 56 26.80 3.25 -33.17
N LEU A 57 27.67 2.38 -32.65
CA LEU A 57 27.45 1.68 -31.38
C LEU A 57 27.43 2.65 -30.19
N GLY A 58 28.31 3.66 -30.17
CA GLY A 58 28.31 4.70 -29.15
C GLY A 58 27.02 5.52 -29.13
N ILE A 59 26.53 5.92 -30.30
CA ILE A 59 25.24 6.62 -30.43
C ILE A 59 24.09 5.72 -29.97
N ALA A 60 24.06 4.46 -30.41
CA ALA A 60 23.01 3.51 -30.02
C ALA A 60 22.98 3.30 -28.50
N TRP A 61 24.15 3.15 -27.86
CA TRP A 61 24.26 3.03 -26.41
C TRP A 61 23.75 4.28 -25.68
N PHE A 62 24.13 5.47 -26.12
CA PHE A 62 23.66 6.73 -25.54
C PHE A 62 22.13 6.87 -25.63
N VAL A 63 21.54 6.50 -26.76
CA VAL A 63 20.07 6.49 -26.92
C VAL A 63 19.41 5.50 -25.96
N LEU A 64 19.99 4.31 -25.79
CA LEU A 64 19.48 3.31 -24.85
C LEU A 64 19.57 3.78 -23.39
N GLU A 65 20.67 4.40 -22.98
CA GLU A 65 20.79 4.99 -21.64
C GLU A 65 19.81 6.14 -21.42
N GLY A 66 19.68 7.04 -22.40
CA GLY A 66 18.71 8.14 -22.36
C GLY A 66 17.28 7.62 -22.24
N ALA A 67 16.93 6.57 -22.99
CA ALA A 67 15.62 5.92 -22.90
C ALA A 67 15.41 5.23 -21.54
N ALA A 68 16.40 4.50 -21.03
CA ALA A 68 16.32 3.85 -19.72
C ALA A 68 16.18 4.87 -18.58
N ALA A 69 16.96 5.96 -18.62
CA ALA A 69 16.84 7.06 -17.65
C ALA A 69 15.48 7.75 -17.77
N ALA A 70 14.99 8.00 -18.99
CA ALA A 70 13.66 8.55 -19.21
C ALA A 70 12.55 7.63 -18.67
N ILE A 71 12.64 6.31 -18.86
CA ILE A 71 11.71 5.32 -18.29
C ILE A 71 11.79 5.31 -16.76
N TYR A 72 12.99 5.38 -16.20
CA TYR A 72 13.21 5.43 -14.75
C TYR A 72 12.65 6.71 -14.12
N LEU A 73 12.86 7.87 -14.76
CA LEU A 73 12.33 9.16 -14.31
C LEU A 73 10.84 9.32 -14.59
N ALA A 74 10.33 8.67 -15.64
CA ALA A 74 8.91 8.57 -15.94
C ALA A 74 8.20 7.51 -15.08
N ARG A 75 8.86 6.94 -14.06
CA ARG A 75 8.18 6.10 -13.06
C ARG A 75 6.93 6.83 -12.59
N PRO A 76 5.76 6.21 -12.68
CA PRO A 76 4.49 6.88 -12.40
C PRO A 76 4.26 6.95 -10.89
N GLU A 77 5.22 7.50 -10.14
CA GLU A 77 5.09 7.89 -8.73
C GLU A 77 3.73 8.54 -8.42
N PRO A 78 3.22 9.51 -9.22
CA PRO A 78 1.90 10.07 -8.96
C PRO A 78 0.76 9.06 -9.11
N LEU A 79 0.82 8.13 -10.07
CA LEU A 79 -0.22 7.09 -10.22
C LEU A 79 -0.11 6.04 -9.12
N LEU A 80 1.08 5.56 -8.79
CA LEU A 80 1.26 4.58 -7.71
C LEU A 80 0.81 5.15 -6.37
N ARG A 81 1.18 6.40 -6.05
CA ARG A 81 0.71 7.09 -4.83
C ARG A 81 -0.81 7.26 -4.84
N ARG A 82 -1.40 7.57 -5.99
CA ARG A 82 -2.86 7.70 -6.13
C ARG A 82 -3.55 6.36 -5.90
N LEU A 83 -3.12 5.30 -6.60
CA LEU A 83 -3.68 3.96 -6.45
C LEU A 83 -3.54 3.45 -5.00
N TYR A 84 -2.39 3.70 -4.39
CA TYR A 84 -2.15 3.38 -2.99
C TYR A 84 -3.09 4.12 -2.04
N ARG A 85 -3.26 5.45 -2.21
CA ARG A 85 -4.24 6.24 -1.42
C ARG A 85 -5.68 5.80 -1.66
N GLU A 86 -6.04 5.46 -2.90
CA GLU A 86 -7.37 4.98 -3.25
C GLU A 86 -7.66 3.61 -2.61
N ARG A 87 -6.67 2.72 -2.55
CA ARG A 87 -6.77 1.43 -1.83
C ARG A 87 -6.98 1.66 -0.32
N ILE A 88 -6.13 2.47 0.32
CA ILE A 88 -6.27 2.81 1.75
C ILE A 88 -7.63 3.41 2.05
N ALA A 89 -8.04 4.42 1.27
CA ALA A 89 -9.33 5.08 1.48
C ALA A 89 -10.51 4.12 1.25
N ARG A 90 -10.36 3.11 0.39
CA ARG A 90 -11.36 2.04 0.22
C ARG A 90 -11.39 1.13 1.43
N GLY A 91 -10.24 0.67 1.92
CA GLY A 91 -10.13 -0.15 3.12
C GLY A 91 -10.75 0.55 4.33
N GLU A 92 -10.39 1.81 4.57
CA GLU A 92 -10.92 2.62 5.67
C GLU A 92 -12.44 2.80 5.59
N ARG A 93 -12.99 3.05 4.40
CA ARG A 93 -14.45 3.09 4.21
C ARG A 93 -15.11 1.72 4.46
N SER A 94 -14.46 0.63 4.04
CA SER A 94 -14.96 -0.72 4.26
C SER A 94 -14.95 -1.10 5.73
N GLY A 95 -13.88 -0.77 6.47
CA GLY A 95 -13.78 -0.95 7.92
C GLY A 95 -14.88 -0.19 8.68
N ALA A 96 -15.06 1.10 8.38
CA ALA A 96 -16.13 1.89 8.98
C ALA A 96 -17.53 1.36 8.60
N GLY A 97 -17.74 0.97 7.34
CA GLY A 97 -18.99 0.40 6.86
C GLY A 97 -19.31 -0.95 7.51
N GLY A 98 -18.31 -1.81 7.72
CA GLY A 98 -18.47 -3.08 8.43
C GLY A 98 -18.92 -2.91 9.87
N LEU A 99 -18.41 -1.88 10.58
CA LEU A 99 -18.91 -1.55 11.93
C LEU A 99 -20.38 -1.12 11.92
N ALA A 100 -20.82 -0.36 10.91
CA ALA A 100 -22.23 0.00 10.78
C ALA A 100 -23.13 -1.24 10.57
N LEU A 101 -22.67 -2.25 9.82
CA LEU A 101 -23.37 -3.54 9.67
C LEU A 101 -23.43 -4.30 11.00
N ILE A 102 -22.34 -4.30 11.77
CA ILE A 102 -22.31 -4.92 13.10
C ILE A 102 -23.32 -4.25 14.03
N VAL A 103 -23.35 -2.91 14.09
CA VAL A 103 -24.35 -2.16 14.89
C VAL A 103 -25.77 -2.54 14.50
N ALA A 104 -26.07 -2.53 13.20
CA ALA A 104 -27.41 -2.86 12.70
C ALA A 104 -27.83 -4.29 13.11
N GLN A 105 -26.90 -5.24 13.07
CA GLN A 105 -27.15 -6.62 13.46
C GLN A 105 -27.25 -6.79 14.99
N GLN A 106 -26.47 -6.06 15.78
CA GLN A 106 -26.60 -6.02 17.25
C GLN A 106 -27.97 -5.50 17.68
N GLU A 107 -28.46 -4.44 17.03
CA GLU A 107 -29.81 -3.92 17.28
C GLU A 107 -30.91 -4.91 16.88
N ALA A 108 -30.66 -5.76 15.88
CA ALA A 108 -31.58 -6.84 15.52
C ALA A 108 -31.58 -7.97 16.55
N VAL A 109 -30.40 -8.37 17.06
CA VAL A 109 -30.28 -9.37 18.14
C VAL A 109 -31.08 -8.93 19.37
N LYS A 110 -30.81 -7.72 19.85
CA LYS A 110 -31.44 -7.16 21.04
C LYS A 110 -32.94 -7.00 20.92
N ARG A 111 -33.42 -6.47 19.78
CA ARG A 111 -34.85 -6.20 19.57
C ARG A 111 -35.68 -7.48 19.48
N GLU A 112 -35.07 -8.54 18.94
CA GLU A 112 -35.79 -9.75 18.53
C GLU A 112 -35.40 -10.99 19.35
N ASP A 113 -34.60 -10.83 20.40
CA ASP A 113 -34.11 -11.91 21.28
C ASP A 113 -33.59 -13.09 20.45
N MET A 114 -32.59 -12.80 19.61
CA MET A 114 -32.19 -13.76 18.56
C MET A 114 -31.56 -15.04 19.10
N ASP A 115 -31.05 -15.03 20.33
CA ASP A 115 -30.51 -16.19 21.02
C ASP A 115 -31.54 -16.90 21.93
N ASP A 116 -32.80 -16.44 21.94
CA ASP A 116 -33.93 -17.05 22.66
C ASP A 116 -33.65 -17.22 24.17
N ASN A 117 -33.05 -16.20 24.79
CA ASN A 117 -32.69 -16.23 26.21
C ASN A 117 -33.66 -15.44 27.12
N ASP A 118 -34.76 -14.91 26.56
CA ASP A 118 -35.76 -14.04 27.20
C ASP A 118 -35.17 -12.70 27.72
N VAL A 119 -34.01 -12.28 27.21
CA VAL A 119 -33.31 -11.03 27.56
C VAL A 119 -33.03 -10.22 26.30
N GLN A 120 -33.38 -8.93 26.33
CA GLN A 120 -33.03 -8.00 25.26
C GLN A 120 -31.59 -7.50 25.43
N ASP A 121 -30.63 -8.35 25.08
CA ASP A 121 -29.21 -8.07 25.21
C ASP A 121 -28.45 -7.99 23.87
N TYR A 122 -27.18 -7.60 23.96
CA TYR A 122 -26.27 -7.62 22.82
C TYR A 122 -25.42 -8.88 22.83
N TRP A 123 -25.08 -9.36 21.64
CA TRP A 123 -24.13 -10.46 21.50
C TRP A 123 -22.71 -9.96 21.72
N THR A 124 -22.04 -10.42 22.76
CA THR A 124 -20.71 -9.91 23.16
C THR A 124 -19.56 -10.86 22.89
N VAL A 125 -19.84 -12.12 22.53
CA VAL A 125 -18.81 -13.16 22.39
C VAL A 125 -17.84 -12.84 21.25
N ASP A 126 -18.33 -12.85 20.02
CA ASP A 126 -17.53 -12.67 18.81
C ASP A 126 -18.42 -12.23 17.61
N ILE A 127 -17.82 -11.69 16.56
CA ILE A 127 -18.58 -11.19 15.38
C ILE A 127 -19.02 -12.37 14.50
N ALA A 128 -18.23 -13.44 14.43
CA ALA A 128 -18.59 -14.65 13.70
C ALA A 128 -19.82 -15.36 14.31
N GLY A 129 -20.00 -15.32 15.63
CA GLY A 129 -21.16 -15.82 16.36
C GLY A 129 -22.40 -14.97 16.14
N LEU A 130 -22.24 -13.65 16.09
CA LEU A 130 -23.32 -12.73 15.72
C LEU A 130 -23.90 -13.10 14.34
N TYR A 131 -23.05 -13.42 13.37
CA TYR A 131 -23.48 -13.93 12.06
C TYR A 131 -24.19 -15.28 12.15
N ARG A 132 -23.69 -16.21 12.96
CA ARG A 132 -24.28 -17.55 13.10
C ARG A 132 -25.67 -17.53 13.75
N LEU A 133 -25.89 -16.64 14.74
CA LEU A 133 -27.22 -16.42 15.30
C LEU A 133 -28.23 -16.00 14.23
N GLN A 134 -27.80 -15.13 13.32
CA GLN A 134 -28.62 -14.73 12.19
C GLN A 134 -29.01 -15.90 11.28
N MET A 135 -28.04 -16.76 10.94
CA MET A 135 -28.27 -17.93 10.09
C MET A 135 -29.17 -18.99 10.74
N ALA A 136 -29.16 -19.09 12.07
CA ALA A 136 -30.03 -20.01 12.80
C ALA A 136 -31.53 -19.66 12.63
N LYS A 137 -31.86 -18.37 12.51
CA LYS A 137 -33.22 -17.88 12.24
C LYS A 137 -33.49 -17.87 10.73
N ARG A 138 -33.71 -19.06 10.15
CA ARG A 138 -33.78 -19.44 8.71
C ARG A 138 -34.59 -18.60 7.70
N ASN A 139 -35.14 -17.43 8.02
CA ASN A 139 -36.00 -16.63 7.13
C ASN A 139 -35.61 -15.15 7.02
N ARG A 140 -34.37 -14.76 7.34
CA ARG A 140 -33.97 -13.35 7.31
C ARG A 140 -32.98 -13.04 6.19
N PRO A 141 -33.13 -11.88 5.52
CA PRO A 141 -32.06 -11.39 4.66
C PRO A 141 -30.78 -11.16 5.49
N GLU A 142 -29.65 -11.48 4.88
CA GLU A 142 -28.32 -11.23 5.43
C GLU A 142 -28.09 -9.72 5.62
N SER A 143 -28.45 -9.20 6.80
CA SER A 143 -28.15 -7.83 7.23
C SER A 143 -26.65 -7.59 7.40
N MET A 144 -25.92 -8.56 7.99
CA MET A 144 -24.46 -8.55 8.08
C MET A 144 -23.89 -9.55 7.08
N GLY A 145 -23.03 -9.08 6.17
CA GLY A 145 -22.40 -9.94 5.17
C GLY A 145 -21.43 -10.94 5.79
N ILE A 146 -21.35 -12.14 5.20
CA ILE A 146 -20.41 -13.20 5.61
C ILE A 146 -18.94 -12.73 5.64
N ASP A 147 -18.59 -11.77 4.79
CA ASP A 147 -17.27 -11.17 4.73
C ASP A 147 -16.89 -10.37 5.99
N VAL A 148 -17.85 -9.79 6.72
CA VAL A 148 -17.59 -9.21 8.06
C VAL A 148 -17.29 -10.31 9.08
N ALA A 149 -18.07 -11.40 9.03
CA ALA A 149 -17.93 -12.53 9.95
C ALA A 149 -16.59 -13.26 9.76
N LEU A 150 -16.19 -13.49 8.51
CA LEU A 150 -14.90 -14.11 8.18
C LEU A 150 -13.70 -13.22 8.56
N ALA A 151 -13.90 -11.91 8.66
CA ALA A 151 -12.88 -10.96 9.06
C ALA A 151 -12.75 -10.80 10.60
N ASP A 152 -13.49 -11.60 11.38
CA ASP A 152 -13.43 -11.60 12.84
C ASP A 152 -12.12 -12.20 13.37
N ALA A 153 -11.27 -11.35 13.92
CA ALA A 153 -10.00 -11.72 14.52
C ALA A 153 -10.12 -12.31 15.93
N ALA A 154 -11.30 -12.29 16.54
CA ALA A 154 -11.58 -12.94 17.81
C ALA A 154 -12.37 -14.26 17.65
N ASN A 155 -12.44 -14.79 16.42
CA ASN A 155 -13.20 -16.01 16.13
C ASN A 155 -12.77 -17.18 17.03
N TRP A 156 -13.69 -17.63 17.88
CA TRP A 156 -13.48 -18.72 18.85
C TRP A 156 -13.11 -20.07 18.20
N THR A 157 -13.39 -20.26 16.91
CA THR A 157 -13.05 -21.51 16.19
C THR A 157 -11.55 -21.65 15.93
N GLY A 158 -10.77 -20.57 16.04
CA GLY A 158 -9.35 -20.54 15.73
C GLY A 158 -9.04 -20.49 14.23
N GLU A 159 -10.05 -20.34 13.37
CA GLU A 159 -9.83 -20.09 11.94
C GLU A 159 -9.11 -18.76 11.72
N GLN A 160 -8.19 -18.74 10.76
CA GLN A 160 -7.47 -17.53 10.42
C GLN A 160 -8.43 -16.53 9.78
N PRO A 161 -8.51 -15.27 10.27
CA PRO A 161 -9.45 -14.31 9.72
C PRO A 161 -9.07 -13.91 8.30
N ILE A 162 -10.10 -13.74 7.46
CA ILE A 162 -9.98 -13.26 6.08
C ILE A 162 -10.38 -11.78 6.06
N PRO A 163 -9.45 -10.84 5.90
CA PRO A 163 -9.75 -9.41 5.97
C PRO A 163 -10.73 -8.98 4.89
N ARG A 164 -11.70 -8.13 5.28
CA ARG A 164 -12.61 -7.45 4.36
C ARG A 164 -11.94 -6.18 3.85
N ASP A 165 -11.56 -6.15 2.58
CA ASP A 165 -10.82 -5.03 1.97
C ASP A 165 -9.58 -4.60 2.78
N GLY A 166 -8.89 -5.56 3.39
CA GLY A 166 -7.70 -5.32 4.22
C GLY A 166 -7.99 -4.96 5.67
N TYR A 167 -9.24 -5.00 6.12
CA TYR A 167 -9.63 -4.73 7.51
C TYR A 167 -10.08 -6.00 8.23
N LEU A 168 -9.70 -6.08 9.51
CA LEU A 168 -10.12 -7.08 10.47
C LEU A 168 -11.11 -6.43 11.45
N PHE A 169 -11.99 -7.25 12.02
CA PHE A 169 -12.93 -6.82 13.05
C PHE A 169 -12.74 -7.63 14.32
N ARG A 170 -13.14 -7.05 15.46
CA ARG A 170 -13.07 -7.74 16.75
C ARG A 170 -14.05 -7.11 17.75
N THR A 171 -14.65 -7.94 18.61
CA THR A 171 -15.34 -7.48 19.83
C THR A 171 -14.31 -6.95 20.83
N VAL A 172 -14.59 -5.78 21.41
CA VAL A 172 -13.68 -5.15 22.37
C VAL A 172 -13.71 -5.91 23.69
N VAL A 173 -12.54 -6.14 24.28
CA VAL A 173 -12.41 -6.90 25.53
C VAL A 173 -13.00 -6.11 26.70
N GLY A 174 -13.57 -6.83 27.68
CA GLY A 174 -14.11 -6.22 28.89
C GLY A 174 -15.54 -5.72 28.76
N VAL A 175 -16.17 -5.92 27.60
CA VAL A 175 -17.62 -5.72 27.45
C VAL A 175 -18.32 -7.01 27.83
N SER A 176 -18.74 -7.11 29.09
CA SER A 176 -19.39 -8.31 29.64
C SER A 176 -20.81 -8.05 30.13
N SER A 177 -21.41 -6.92 29.76
CA SER A 177 -22.75 -6.56 30.21
C SER A 177 -23.78 -6.87 29.13
N LEU A 178 -24.98 -7.26 29.57
CA LEU A 178 -26.13 -7.52 28.71
C LEU A 178 -26.62 -6.26 27.98
N VAL A 179 -26.14 -5.07 28.37
CA VAL A 179 -26.65 -3.79 27.88
C VAL A 179 -25.64 -2.99 27.06
N GLU A 180 -24.41 -3.48 26.92
CA GLU A 180 -23.32 -2.78 26.22
C GLU A 180 -22.70 -3.71 25.19
N PHE A 181 -22.23 -3.12 24.09
CA PHE A 181 -21.32 -3.79 23.17
C PHE A 181 -20.30 -2.77 22.68
N ALA A 182 -19.13 -3.25 22.29
CA ALA A 182 -18.23 -2.44 21.49
C ALA A 182 -17.48 -3.33 20.52
N ALA A 183 -17.20 -2.77 19.34
CA ALA A 183 -16.44 -3.45 18.30
C ALA A 183 -15.41 -2.50 17.70
N THR A 184 -14.35 -3.08 17.15
CA THR A 184 -13.29 -2.34 16.50
C THR A 184 -12.99 -2.92 15.13
N ALA A 185 -12.62 -2.05 14.20
CA ALA A 185 -12.12 -2.43 12.88
C ALA A 185 -10.72 -1.84 12.69
N TYR A 186 -9.75 -2.65 12.28
CA TYR A 186 -8.35 -2.23 12.17
C TYR A 186 -7.70 -2.85 10.94
N PRO A 187 -6.69 -2.19 10.33
CA PRO A 187 -6.04 -2.71 9.14
C PRO A 187 -5.26 -3.98 9.46
N GLN A 188 -5.30 -4.99 8.59
CA GLN A 188 -4.48 -6.19 8.71
C GLN A 188 -2.98 -5.83 8.69
N LYS A 189 -2.60 -4.88 7.82
CA LYS A 189 -1.26 -4.32 7.76
C LYS A 189 -1.31 -2.79 7.78
N HIS A 190 -0.86 -2.19 8.88
CA HIS A 190 -0.74 -0.74 9.00
C HIS A 190 0.19 -0.16 7.93
N GLY A 191 -0.28 0.88 7.24
CA GLY A 191 0.45 1.48 6.14
C GLY A 191 0.43 0.67 4.83
N GLU A 192 -0.25 -0.46 4.73
CA GLU A 192 -0.53 -1.11 3.43
C GLU A 192 -2.04 -1.15 3.14
N ASP A 193 -2.83 -1.57 4.13
CA ASP A 193 -4.27 -1.74 4.00
C ASP A 193 -5.06 -0.53 4.53
N GLY A 194 -4.48 0.18 5.50
CA GLY A 194 -5.06 1.36 6.11
C GLY A 194 -4.17 1.93 7.21
N PHE A 195 -4.51 3.12 7.70
CA PHE A 195 -3.84 3.72 8.86
C PHE A 195 -4.76 3.77 10.08
N LEU A 196 -6.05 4.00 9.85
CA LEU A 196 -7.00 4.24 10.91
C LEU A 196 -7.54 2.94 11.51
N THR A 197 -7.60 2.90 12.84
CA THR A 197 -8.45 1.99 13.60
C THR A 197 -9.77 2.71 13.87
N PHE A 198 -10.86 1.97 13.74
CA PHE A 198 -12.21 2.42 14.03
C PHE A 198 -12.76 1.71 15.27
N TYR A 199 -13.64 2.40 15.98
CA TYR A 199 -14.29 1.92 17.20
C TYR A 199 -15.78 2.28 17.14
N VAL A 200 -16.64 1.38 17.58
CA VAL A 200 -18.08 1.63 17.71
C VAL A 200 -18.57 1.08 19.04
N ASP A 201 -19.52 1.77 19.65
CA ASP A 201 -20.14 1.42 20.93
C ASP A 201 -21.65 1.19 20.78
N GLU A 202 -22.34 0.94 21.90
CA GLU A 202 -23.78 0.72 21.96
C GLU A 202 -24.64 1.89 21.48
N ARG A 203 -24.06 3.08 21.31
CA ARG A 203 -24.75 4.26 20.77
C ARG A 203 -24.72 4.28 19.23
N GLY A 204 -24.00 3.34 18.61
CA GLY A 204 -23.80 3.27 17.16
C GLY A 204 -22.91 4.37 16.60
N LEU A 205 -22.16 5.09 17.45
CA LEU A 205 -21.26 6.16 17.01
C LEU A 205 -19.91 5.55 16.61
N VAL A 206 -19.50 5.81 15.36
CA VAL A 206 -18.20 5.35 14.86
C VAL A 206 -17.14 6.41 15.12
N TRP A 207 -16.10 6.00 15.83
CA TRP A 207 -14.92 6.78 16.15
C TRP A 207 -13.71 6.25 15.37
N LYS A 208 -12.70 7.10 15.17
CA LYS A 208 -11.46 6.75 14.48
C LYS A 208 -10.23 7.31 15.21
N ARG A 209 -9.13 6.56 15.16
CA ARG A 209 -7.81 6.95 15.64
C ARG A 209 -6.74 6.10 14.96
N ASP A 210 -5.57 6.66 14.68
CA ASP A 210 -4.42 5.85 14.27
C ASP A 210 -3.83 5.15 15.51
N GLN A 211 -3.90 3.82 15.54
CA GLN A 211 -3.40 2.95 16.61
C GLN A 211 -2.21 2.09 16.12
N GLY A 212 -1.57 2.45 15.01
CA GLY A 212 -0.47 1.64 14.45
C GLY A 212 -0.90 0.23 13.99
N GLY A 213 -2.18 0.07 13.64
CA GLY A 213 -2.78 -1.21 13.26
C GLY A 213 -3.24 -2.09 14.43
N ALA A 214 -3.22 -1.58 15.67
CA ALA A 214 -3.79 -2.29 16.80
C ALA A 214 -5.32 -2.07 16.89
N PRO A 215 -6.09 -3.07 17.36
CA PRO A 215 -7.48 -2.88 17.76
C PRO A 215 -7.60 -1.97 18.99
N ALA A 216 -8.78 -1.42 19.24
CA ALA A 216 -9.12 -0.89 20.57
C ALA A 216 -9.06 -2.03 21.61
N ASP A 217 -8.39 -1.78 22.74
CA ASP A 217 -8.08 -2.76 23.77
C ASP A 217 -9.14 -2.82 24.89
N HIS A 218 -9.88 -1.74 25.09
CA HIS A 218 -10.92 -1.63 26.11
C HIS A 218 -12.10 -0.77 25.63
N ARG A 219 -13.24 -0.90 26.31
CA ARG A 219 -14.41 -0.04 26.09
C ARG A 219 -14.13 1.36 26.63
N MET A 220 -14.48 2.36 25.84
CA MET A 220 -14.23 3.76 26.16
C MET A 220 -15.54 4.42 26.58
N GLU A 221 -15.59 4.94 27.80
CA GLU A 221 -16.74 5.76 28.24
C GLU A 221 -16.80 7.09 27.48
N ASN A 222 -15.62 7.66 27.19
CA ASN A 222 -15.48 8.93 26.49
C ASN A 222 -14.35 8.88 25.44
N PRO A 223 -14.62 8.32 24.24
CA PRO A 223 -13.62 8.22 23.18
C PRO A 223 -12.95 9.56 22.84
N ALA A 224 -13.70 10.66 22.86
CA ALA A 224 -13.16 12.00 22.58
C ALA A 224 -12.12 12.45 23.62
N ALA A 225 -12.34 12.17 24.91
CA ALA A 225 -11.36 12.47 25.96
C ALA A 225 -10.09 11.62 25.82
N GLU A 226 -10.20 10.45 25.20
CA GLU A 226 -9.09 9.56 24.87
C GLU A 226 -8.45 9.87 23.50
N GLY A 227 -8.84 10.96 22.84
CA GLY A 227 -8.24 11.42 21.59
C GLY A 227 -8.75 10.71 20.33
N TRP A 228 -9.93 10.10 20.39
CA TRP A 228 -10.62 9.59 19.22
C TRP A 228 -11.47 10.68 18.55
N GLU A 229 -11.54 10.64 17.23
CA GLU A 229 -12.34 11.56 16.42
C GLU A 229 -13.61 10.86 15.93
N GLU A 230 -14.75 11.56 15.84
CA GLU A 230 -15.96 11.01 15.23
C GLU A 230 -15.73 10.81 13.71
N ALA A 231 -15.94 9.59 13.21
CA ALA A 231 -15.62 9.21 11.84
C ALA A 231 -16.68 9.70 10.83
N VAL A 232 -17.95 9.70 11.23
CA VAL A 232 -19.08 10.16 10.43
C VAL A 232 -19.86 11.18 11.26
N PRO A 233 -19.87 12.48 10.91
CA PRO A 233 -20.70 13.44 11.61
C PRO A 233 -22.17 13.02 11.46
N ARG A 234 -22.91 12.93 12.57
CA ARG A 234 -24.35 12.62 12.56
C ARG A 234 -25.05 13.41 11.45
N ILE A 235 -25.70 12.70 10.51
CA ILE A 235 -26.67 13.31 9.62
C ILE A 235 -27.83 13.76 10.54
N ARG A 236 -27.89 15.06 10.82
CA ARG A 236 -28.94 15.67 11.63
C ARG A 236 -30.24 15.77 10.85
#